data_AF-A0A928F7W5-F1
#
_entry.id   AF-A0A928F7W5-F1
#
_cell.length_a   1.000
_cell.length_b   1.000
_cell.length_c   1.000
_cell.angle_alpha   90.00
_cell.angle_beta   90.00
_cell.angle_gamma   90.00
#
_symmetry.space_group_name_H-M   'P 1'
#
loop_
_entity.id
_entity.type
_entity.pdbx_description
1 polymer ?
#
loop_
_entity_poly.entity_id
_entity_poly.type
_entity_poly.pdbx_seq_one_letter_code
_entity_poly.pdbx_strand_id
1 'polypeptide(L)'
;MKWQLKQPAAGDMIRVKLGSIYHYGVFVSEEEVVQFGLAPSARPTLKDSDIEVCASDIDAFLCGGFLEVAEFDRAERKKNRRPKEAVAYARGRLGQRGYNILYNNCEHFAYECVTGKPYCSQTADVRALFQSLPVVDVYLARIPEEGELRSLGCAARERELAEIGNPKVRLEKYYVWRLLEYALERSFGLRADKLSFTKTEAGKWTTEKCAFSLSHCDGAVAVAVSRAPVGVDVESLRALAEDRFAAKILNAAERALYDEMPAAEQRDFILEKWTAKEALFKREGGRVFVPREQDTLAGGLCTKRVELDGDTYVLSVATDTPEVIRAYIGVKLK
;
A
#
# COMPACT_ATOMS: atom_id res chain seq x y z
N MET A 1 -24.08 -17.50 5.07
CA MET A 1 -22.99 -17.49 6.08
C MET A 1 -23.06 -16.27 7.01
N LYS A 2 -22.91 -16.46 8.32
CA LYS A 2 -22.72 -15.42 9.36
C LYS A 2 -21.47 -15.73 10.20
N TRP A 3 -20.97 -14.77 10.97
CA TRP A 3 -19.82 -14.96 11.85
C TRP A 3 -20.26 -14.85 13.32
N GLN A 4 -19.83 -15.81 14.14
CA GLN A 4 -20.21 -15.87 15.56
C GLN A 4 -19.00 -16.08 16.47
N LEU A 5 -19.00 -15.42 17.62
CA LEU A 5 -18.06 -15.69 18.72
C LEU A 5 -18.52 -16.95 19.44
N LYS A 6 -17.97 -18.10 19.06
CA LYS A 6 -18.29 -19.41 19.66
C LYS A 6 -17.07 -20.33 19.64
N GLN A 7 -17.17 -21.44 20.36
CA GLN A 7 -16.17 -22.50 20.30
C GLN A 7 -16.13 -23.13 18.89
N PRO A 8 -14.94 -23.29 18.28
CA PRO A 8 -14.80 -23.90 16.97
C PRO A 8 -14.85 -25.43 17.08
N ALA A 9 -15.29 -26.10 16.02
CA ALA A 9 -15.16 -27.53 15.84
C ALA A 9 -14.22 -27.84 14.66
N ALA A 10 -13.56 -29.00 14.70
CA ALA A 10 -12.65 -29.42 13.64
C ALA A 10 -13.34 -29.37 12.26
N GLY A 11 -12.73 -28.68 11.30
CA GLY A 11 -13.26 -28.42 9.96
C GLY A 11 -14.07 -27.12 9.83
N ASP A 12 -14.24 -26.36 10.90
CA ASP A 12 -14.85 -25.04 10.84
C ASP A 12 -13.91 -24.02 10.18
N MET A 13 -14.51 -23.11 9.40
CA MET A 13 -13.84 -21.92 8.91
C MET A 13 -13.87 -20.86 10.01
N ILE A 14 -12.70 -20.33 10.34
CA ILE A 14 -12.51 -19.37 11.43
C ILE A 14 -11.84 -18.10 10.90
N ARG A 15 -12.03 -17.00 11.62
CA ARG A 15 -11.30 -15.76 11.38
C ARG A 15 -11.01 -15.00 12.68
N VAL A 16 -10.02 -14.12 12.61
CA VAL A 16 -9.68 -13.17 13.68
C VAL A 16 -9.43 -11.80 13.07
N LYS A 17 -9.79 -10.73 13.80
CA LYS A 17 -9.53 -9.37 13.37
C LYS A 17 -8.12 -8.94 13.81
N LEU A 18 -7.24 -8.67 12.84
CA LEU A 18 -5.88 -8.15 13.06
C LEU A 18 -5.83 -6.69 12.58
N GLY A 19 -6.01 -5.76 13.52
CA GLY A 19 -6.13 -4.33 13.18
C GLY A 19 -7.35 -4.06 12.29
N SER A 20 -7.12 -3.64 11.04
CA SER A 20 -8.15 -3.31 10.06
C SER A 20 -8.56 -4.46 9.15
N ILE A 21 -7.88 -5.61 9.22
CA ILE A 21 -8.13 -6.77 8.35
C ILE A 21 -8.61 -7.99 9.12
N TYR A 22 -9.25 -8.93 8.42
CA TYR A 22 -9.55 -10.25 8.95
C TYR A 22 -8.56 -11.26 8.39
N HIS A 23 -8.04 -12.10 9.28
CA HIS A 23 -7.22 -13.24 8.94
C HIS A 23 -8.01 -14.53 9.10
N TYR A 24 -7.87 -15.46 8.16
CA TYR A 24 -8.76 -16.62 8.02
C TYR A 24 -7.98 -17.93 8.08
N GLY A 25 -8.63 -18.97 8.60
CA GLY A 25 -8.07 -20.31 8.70
C GLY A 25 -9.14 -21.39 8.78
N VAL A 26 -8.67 -22.64 8.83
CA VAL A 26 -9.48 -23.82 9.09
C VAL A 26 -9.04 -24.40 10.43
N PHE A 27 -9.96 -24.46 11.39
CA PHE A 27 -9.68 -25.03 12.69
C PHE A 27 -9.61 -26.56 12.60
N VAL A 28 -8.56 -27.16 13.16
CA VAL A 28 -8.42 -28.61 13.26
C VAL A 28 -8.45 -29.05 14.73
N SER A 29 -7.67 -28.38 15.57
CA SER A 29 -7.63 -28.50 17.03
C SER A 29 -7.02 -27.23 17.64
N GLU A 30 -6.93 -27.14 18.97
CA GLU A 30 -6.24 -26.02 19.63
C GLU A 30 -4.75 -25.95 19.26
N GLU A 31 -4.12 -27.09 18.98
CA GLU A 31 -2.73 -27.19 18.54
C GLU A 31 -2.57 -27.01 17.03
N GLU A 32 -3.65 -26.95 16.26
CA GLU A 32 -3.59 -26.93 14.81
C GLU A 32 -4.71 -26.12 14.16
N VAL A 33 -4.29 -25.02 13.54
CA VAL A 33 -5.04 -24.19 12.62
C VAL A 33 -4.27 -24.14 11.31
N VAL A 34 -4.92 -24.54 10.21
CA VAL A 34 -4.33 -24.46 8.88
C VAL A 34 -4.73 -23.15 8.22
N GLN A 35 -3.75 -22.38 7.76
CA GLN A 35 -3.91 -21.01 7.28
C GLN A 35 -2.92 -20.68 6.18
N PHE A 36 -3.18 -19.65 5.38
CA PHE A 36 -2.10 -18.96 4.66
C PHE A 36 -1.37 -18.04 5.64
N GLY A 37 -0.12 -18.33 5.98
CA GLY A 37 0.68 -17.57 6.93
C GLY A 37 2.15 -17.58 6.58
N LEU A 38 2.99 -17.04 7.46
CA LEU A 38 4.44 -17.12 7.29
C LEU A 38 4.92 -18.54 7.61
N ALA A 39 5.85 -19.04 6.80
CA ALA A 39 6.58 -20.26 7.14
C ALA A 39 7.34 -20.04 8.47
N PRO A 40 7.38 -21.03 9.39
CA PRO A 40 8.11 -20.91 10.66
C PRO A 40 9.60 -20.55 10.52
N SER A 41 10.17 -20.73 9.32
CA SER A 41 11.58 -20.45 8.99
C SER A 41 11.81 -19.10 8.30
N ALA A 42 10.78 -18.27 8.10
CA ALA A 42 10.90 -16.99 7.40
C ALA A 42 11.66 -15.95 8.26
N ARG A 43 12.80 -15.49 7.74
CA ARG A 43 13.60 -14.39 8.31
C ARG A 43 12.85 -13.04 8.20
N PRO A 44 13.26 -11.98 8.93
CA PRO A 44 12.44 -10.77 9.19
C PRO A 44 12.12 -9.88 7.98
N THR A 45 12.57 -10.24 6.77
CA THR A 45 12.28 -9.50 5.55
C THR A 45 11.00 -10.05 4.91
N LEU A 46 9.86 -9.51 5.31
CA LEU A 46 8.52 -9.89 4.84
C LEU A 46 8.36 -9.62 3.33
N LYS A 47 8.37 -10.67 2.50
CA LYS A 47 7.92 -10.61 1.09
C LYS A 47 6.69 -11.49 0.92
N ASP A 48 5.78 -11.11 0.03
CA ASP A 48 4.60 -11.94 -0.34
C ASP A 48 5.00 -13.35 -0.81
N SER A 49 6.22 -13.50 -1.34
CA SER A 49 6.79 -14.80 -1.74
C SER A 49 6.97 -15.77 -0.58
N ASP A 50 7.00 -15.29 0.66
CA ASP A 50 7.30 -16.06 1.87
C ASP A 50 6.03 -16.57 2.58
N ILE A 51 4.86 -16.19 2.07
CA ILE A 51 3.56 -16.62 2.56
C ILE A 51 3.18 -17.95 1.91
N GLU A 52 2.91 -18.94 2.76
CA GLU A 52 2.52 -20.29 2.36
C GLU A 52 1.40 -20.81 3.25
N VAL A 53 0.76 -21.89 2.83
CA VAL A 53 -0.18 -22.59 3.71
C VAL A 53 0.62 -23.28 4.80
N CYS A 54 0.47 -22.86 6.04
CA CYS A 54 1.15 -23.42 7.20
C CYS A 54 0.15 -23.84 8.28
N ALA A 55 0.66 -24.56 9.29
CA ALA A 55 -0.08 -24.89 10.50
C ALA A 55 0.51 -24.12 11.69
N SER A 56 -0.34 -23.65 12.58
CA SER A 56 0.03 -23.04 13.86
C SER A 56 -0.92 -23.52 14.95
N ASP A 57 -0.58 -23.32 16.22
CA ASP A 57 -1.56 -23.39 17.29
C ASP A 57 -2.57 -22.22 17.20
N ILE A 58 -3.68 -22.33 17.95
CA ILE A 58 -4.75 -21.34 17.94
C ILE A 58 -4.33 -19.99 18.55
N ASP A 59 -3.43 -19.98 19.54
CA ASP A 59 -2.99 -18.74 20.18
C ASP A 59 -2.13 -17.91 19.21
N ALA A 60 -1.22 -18.58 18.49
CA ALA A 60 -0.44 -18.00 17.41
C ALA A 60 -1.34 -17.49 16.26
N PHE A 61 -2.40 -18.23 15.91
CA PHE A 61 -3.37 -17.76 14.92
C PHE A 61 -4.08 -16.48 15.37
N LEU A 62 -4.50 -16.43 16.64
CA LEU A 62 -5.30 -15.33 17.18
C LEU A 62 -4.48 -14.06 17.40
N CYS A 63 -3.20 -14.17 17.75
CA CYS A 63 -2.36 -13.02 18.10
C CYS A 63 -3.03 -12.11 19.16
N GLY A 64 -3.76 -12.71 20.12
CA GLY A 64 -4.51 -11.99 21.15
C GLY A 64 -5.88 -11.43 20.73
N GLY A 65 -6.34 -11.71 19.51
CA GLY A 65 -7.66 -11.33 19.00
C GLY A 65 -8.80 -12.29 19.38
N PHE A 66 -10.03 -11.91 19.02
CA PHE A 66 -11.22 -12.73 19.26
C PHE A 66 -11.52 -13.66 18.09
N LEU A 67 -11.69 -14.95 18.38
CA LEU A 67 -12.05 -15.96 17.40
C LEU A 67 -13.50 -15.83 16.95
N GLU A 68 -13.72 -15.66 15.66
CA GLU A 68 -15.04 -15.78 15.03
C GLU A 68 -15.13 -17.04 14.17
N VAL A 69 -16.22 -17.77 14.29
CA VAL A 69 -16.48 -19.02 13.57
C VAL A 69 -17.58 -18.80 12.54
N ALA A 70 -17.37 -19.28 11.31
CA ALA A 70 -18.36 -19.22 10.25
C ALA A 70 -19.55 -20.14 10.55
N GLU A 71 -20.75 -19.59 10.46
CA GLU A 71 -22.00 -20.32 10.57
C GLU A 71 -22.74 -20.31 9.23
N PHE A 72 -22.89 -21.50 8.67
CA PHE A 72 -23.61 -21.75 7.44
C PHE A 72 -25.04 -22.19 7.74
N ASP A 73 -26.00 -21.74 6.92
CA ASP A 73 -27.37 -22.20 7.03
C ASP A 73 -27.52 -23.68 6.65
N ARG A 74 -28.71 -24.26 6.89
CA ARG A 74 -28.96 -25.69 6.65
C ARG A 74 -28.80 -26.09 5.18
N ALA A 75 -29.05 -25.21 4.23
CA ALA A 75 -28.92 -25.48 2.81
C ALA A 75 -27.45 -25.37 2.36
N GLU A 76 -26.71 -24.39 2.86
CA GLU A 76 -25.27 -24.23 2.68
C GLU A 76 -24.50 -25.43 3.24
N ARG A 77 -24.79 -25.85 4.49
CA ARG A 77 -24.12 -27.00 5.13
C ARG A 77 -24.27 -28.32 4.37
N LYS A 78 -25.38 -28.52 3.65
CA LYS A 78 -25.58 -29.72 2.81
C LYS A 78 -24.72 -29.73 1.55
N LYS A 79 -24.26 -28.56 1.10
CA LYS A 79 -23.44 -28.39 -0.11
C LYS A 79 -21.94 -28.31 0.20
N ASN A 80 -21.58 -27.99 1.44
CA ASN A 80 -20.20 -27.88 1.90
C ASN A 80 -19.57 -29.26 2.13
N ARG A 81 -18.23 -29.31 2.18
CA ARG A 81 -17.49 -30.52 2.55
C ARG A 81 -17.86 -30.97 3.95
N ARG A 82 -17.78 -32.27 4.20
CA ARG A 82 -17.89 -32.77 5.57
C ARG A 82 -16.70 -32.26 6.39
N PRO A 83 -16.83 -32.05 7.71
CA PRO A 83 -15.75 -31.48 8.51
C PRO A 83 -14.41 -32.25 8.37
N LYS A 84 -14.46 -33.60 8.38
CA LYS A 84 -13.27 -34.44 8.15
C LYS A 84 -12.63 -34.23 6.78
N GLU A 85 -13.44 -34.01 5.74
CA GLU A 85 -12.94 -33.76 4.38
C GLU A 85 -12.34 -32.36 4.26
N ALA A 86 -12.93 -31.35 4.92
CA ALA A 86 -12.38 -30.00 4.98
C ALA A 86 -11.00 -29.98 5.64
N VAL A 87 -10.85 -30.68 6.78
CA VAL A 87 -9.56 -30.85 7.47
C VAL A 87 -8.54 -31.56 6.58
N ALA A 88 -8.91 -32.69 5.97
CA ALA A 88 -8.00 -33.44 5.10
C ALA A 88 -7.56 -32.61 3.89
N TYR A 89 -8.47 -31.85 3.30
CA TYR A 89 -8.18 -30.95 2.19
C TYR A 89 -7.26 -29.80 2.60
N ALA A 90 -7.50 -29.17 3.76
CA ALA A 90 -6.66 -28.09 4.28
C ALA A 90 -5.23 -28.59 4.55
N ARG A 91 -5.07 -29.71 5.26
CA ARG A 91 -3.76 -30.33 5.51
C ARG A 91 -3.03 -30.74 4.23
N GLY A 92 -3.77 -31.22 3.22
CA GLY A 92 -3.19 -31.57 1.92
C GLY A 92 -2.59 -30.40 1.14
N ARG A 93 -2.85 -29.17 1.56
CA ARG A 93 -2.32 -27.94 0.95
C ARG A 93 -1.16 -27.33 1.72
N LEU A 94 -0.72 -27.91 2.84
CA LEU A 94 0.44 -27.42 3.59
C LEU A 94 1.68 -27.27 2.69
N GLY A 95 2.40 -26.17 2.85
CA GLY A 95 3.54 -25.76 2.02
C GLY A 95 3.16 -25.13 0.67
N GLN A 96 1.87 -25.02 0.34
CA GLN A 96 1.46 -24.37 -0.90
C GLN A 96 1.74 -22.86 -0.86
N ARG A 97 2.42 -22.36 -1.89
CA ARG A 97 2.76 -20.93 -2.06
C ARG A 97 1.86 -20.26 -3.10
N GLY A 98 2.18 -19.01 -3.43
CA GLY A 98 1.49 -18.23 -4.45
C GLY A 98 0.37 -17.35 -3.90
N TYR A 99 0.52 -16.89 -2.65
CA TYR A 99 -0.40 -15.97 -2.01
C TYR A 99 -0.66 -14.75 -2.90
N ASN A 100 -1.94 -14.41 -3.08
CA ASN A 100 -2.36 -13.21 -3.77
C ASN A 100 -3.57 -12.60 -3.07
N ILE A 101 -3.45 -11.34 -2.68
CA ILE A 101 -4.47 -10.64 -1.91
C ILE A 101 -5.86 -10.60 -2.59
N LEU A 102 -5.93 -10.64 -3.92
CA LEU A 102 -7.17 -10.51 -4.68
C LEU A 102 -7.87 -11.85 -4.96
N TYR A 103 -7.12 -12.93 -5.18
CA TYR A 103 -7.69 -14.18 -5.70
C TYR A 103 -7.10 -15.47 -5.10
N ASN A 104 -6.12 -15.38 -4.22
CA ASN A 104 -5.52 -16.54 -3.54
C ASN A 104 -4.97 -16.15 -2.17
N ASN A 105 -5.85 -15.63 -1.30
CA ASN A 105 -5.50 -15.20 0.06
C ASN A 105 -6.04 -16.20 1.11
N CYS A 106 -5.88 -15.88 2.40
CA CYS A 106 -6.33 -16.73 3.50
C CYS A 106 -7.86 -16.97 3.50
N GLU A 107 -8.68 -15.99 3.10
CA GLU A 107 -10.13 -16.13 3.00
C GLU A 107 -10.51 -17.12 1.88
N HIS A 108 -9.92 -16.95 0.70
CA HIS A 108 -10.17 -17.84 -0.44
C HIS A 108 -9.82 -19.28 -0.10
N PHE A 109 -8.68 -19.47 0.58
CA PHE A 109 -8.25 -20.76 1.07
C PHE A 109 -9.23 -21.38 2.06
N ALA A 110 -9.57 -20.67 3.15
CA ALA A 110 -10.47 -21.21 4.18
C ALA A 110 -11.86 -21.54 3.60
N TYR A 111 -12.37 -20.67 2.72
CA TYR A 111 -13.64 -20.90 2.04
C TYR A 111 -13.59 -22.10 1.11
N GLU A 112 -12.54 -22.22 0.28
CA GLU A 112 -12.37 -23.35 -0.62
C GLU A 112 -12.25 -24.66 0.17
N CYS A 113 -11.52 -24.66 1.29
CA CYS A 113 -11.39 -25.81 2.18
C CYS A 113 -12.74 -26.31 2.71
N VAL A 114 -13.59 -25.40 3.18
CA VAL A 114 -14.88 -25.78 3.80
C VAL A 114 -15.98 -26.02 2.78
N THR A 115 -16.08 -25.20 1.73
CA THR A 115 -17.21 -25.29 0.78
C THR A 115 -16.93 -26.23 -0.39
N GLY A 116 -15.66 -26.51 -0.67
CA GLY A 116 -15.23 -27.28 -1.84
C GLY A 116 -15.39 -26.58 -3.17
N LYS A 117 -15.66 -25.27 -3.15
CA LYS A 117 -15.75 -24.43 -4.33
C LYS A 117 -14.71 -23.34 -4.24
N PRO A 118 -14.08 -22.94 -5.37
CA PRO A 118 -13.29 -21.72 -5.38
C PRO A 118 -14.16 -20.58 -4.87
N TYR A 119 -13.63 -19.78 -3.94
CA TYR A 119 -14.34 -18.60 -3.47
C TYR A 119 -14.55 -17.65 -4.64
N CYS A 120 -15.78 -17.58 -5.12
CA CYS A 120 -16.23 -16.55 -6.05
C CYS A 120 -17.11 -15.62 -5.24
N SER A 121 -16.48 -14.63 -4.58
CA SER A 121 -17.21 -13.39 -4.43
C SER A 121 -17.48 -12.91 -5.86
N GLN A 122 -18.71 -12.51 -6.17
CA GLN A 122 -18.89 -11.60 -7.29
C GLN A 122 -17.92 -10.45 -7.01
N THR A 123 -16.84 -10.41 -7.80
CA THR A 123 -15.56 -9.77 -7.46
C THR A 123 -15.69 -8.25 -7.38
N ALA A 124 -16.90 -7.73 -7.62
CA ALA A 124 -17.25 -6.33 -7.51
C ALA A 124 -17.48 -5.88 -6.05
N ASP A 125 -18.14 -6.66 -5.19
CA ASP A 125 -18.59 -6.16 -3.88
C ASP A 125 -17.48 -6.18 -2.82
N VAL A 126 -16.64 -7.22 -2.78
CA VAL A 126 -15.45 -7.26 -1.89
C VAL A 126 -14.37 -6.31 -2.41
N ARG A 127 -14.21 -6.17 -3.73
CA ARG A 127 -13.35 -5.15 -4.33
C ARG A 127 -13.88 -3.76 -4.03
N ALA A 128 -15.19 -3.53 -4.09
CA ALA A 128 -15.81 -2.27 -3.68
C ALA A 128 -15.62 -2.00 -2.18
N LEU A 129 -15.69 -3.03 -1.32
CA LEU A 129 -15.43 -2.93 0.11
C LEU A 129 -13.96 -2.57 0.40
N PHE A 130 -12.99 -3.26 -0.22
CA PHE A 130 -11.56 -2.91 -0.15
C PHE A 130 -11.23 -1.56 -0.81
N GLN A 131 -11.96 -1.16 -1.86
CA GLN A 131 -11.89 0.17 -2.48
C GLN A 131 -12.61 1.26 -1.67
N SER A 132 -13.40 0.87 -0.66
CA SER A 132 -14.10 1.76 0.28
C SER A 132 -13.37 1.91 1.61
N LEU A 133 -12.47 0.98 1.94
CA LEU A 133 -11.50 1.18 3.01
C LEU A 133 -10.51 2.29 2.58
N PRO A 134 -10.14 3.22 3.47
CA PRO A 134 -9.16 4.27 3.19
C PRO A 134 -7.75 3.66 3.10
N VAL A 135 -7.52 2.90 2.05
CA VAL A 135 -6.22 2.32 1.72
C VAL A 135 -5.48 3.31 0.86
N VAL A 136 -4.23 3.59 1.26
CA VAL A 136 -3.33 4.44 0.49
C VAL A 136 -2.41 3.55 -0.30
N ASP A 137 -2.50 3.63 -1.63
CA ASP A 137 -1.56 2.95 -2.51
C ASP A 137 -0.50 3.93 -2.96
N VAL A 138 0.76 3.57 -2.76
CA VAL A 138 1.91 4.36 -3.19
C VAL A 138 2.70 3.55 -4.20
N TYR A 139 3.02 4.18 -5.30
CA TYR A 139 3.72 3.61 -6.43
C TYR A 139 5.03 4.36 -6.63
N LEU A 140 6.12 3.63 -6.83
CA LEU A 140 7.43 4.18 -7.18
C LEU A 140 7.95 3.49 -8.43
N ALA A 141 8.38 4.29 -9.40
CA ALA A 141 8.91 3.81 -10.67
C ALA A 141 10.20 4.54 -11.05
N ARG A 142 11.07 3.82 -11.76
CA ARG A 142 12.25 4.38 -12.42
C ARG A 142 11.79 5.12 -13.68
N ILE A 143 12.35 6.29 -13.92
CA ILE A 143 12.18 6.97 -15.22
C ILE A 143 13.01 6.20 -16.25
N PRO A 144 12.40 5.66 -17.32
CA PRO A 144 13.15 5.01 -18.39
C PRO A 144 14.13 5.98 -19.06
N GLU A 145 15.36 5.54 -19.33
CA GLU A 145 16.35 6.29 -20.10
C GLU A 145 15.94 6.41 -21.58
N GLU A 146 15.30 5.36 -22.09
CA GLU A 146 14.80 5.26 -23.45
C GLU A 146 13.35 4.76 -23.45
N GLY A 147 12.54 5.26 -24.37
CA GLY A 147 11.16 4.83 -24.53
C GLY A 147 10.36 5.73 -25.45
N GLU A 148 9.37 5.15 -26.13
CA GLU A 148 8.45 5.90 -26.97
C GLU A 148 7.37 6.57 -26.11
N LEU A 149 7.23 7.89 -26.23
CA LEU A 149 6.19 8.63 -25.54
C LEU A 149 4.83 8.34 -26.20
N ARG A 150 3.96 7.72 -25.42
CA ARG A 150 2.56 7.45 -25.79
C ARG A 150 1.64 8.59 -25.34
N SER A 151 0.49 8.71 -25.99
CA SER A 151 -0.58 9.64 -25.59
C SER A 151 -1.04 9.39 -24.16
N LEU A 152 -1.30 10.46 -23.42
CA LEU A 152 -1.88 10.42 -22.08
C LEU A 152 -3.41 10.41 -22.17
N GLY A 153 -4.06 9.84 -21.17
CA GLY A 153 -5.51 9.91 -20.97
C GLY A 153 -6.02 11.31 -20.61
N CYS A 154 -5.15 12.31 -20.48
CA CYS A 154 -5.55 13.68 -20.18
C CYS A 154 -4.97 14.67 -21.21
N ALA A 155 -5.77 15.05 -22.21
CA ALA A 155 -5.35 15.99 -23.25
C ALA A 155 -4.94 17.37 -22.68
N ALA A 156 -5.54 17.81 -21.57
CA ALA A 156 -5.14 19.06 -20.90
C ALA A 156 -3.72 18.94 -20.31
N ARG A 157 -3.36 17.77 -19.78
CA ARG A 157 -2.00 17.50 -19.30
C ARG A 157 -1.01 17.47 -20.46
N GLU A 158 -1.35 16.85 -21.58
CA GLU A 158 -0.47 16.81 -22.76
C GLU A 158 -0.13 18.21 -23.28
N ARG A 159 -1.13 19.09 -23.34
CA ARG A 159 -0.92 20.50 -23.69
C ARG A 159 0.05 21.20 -22.73
N GLU A 160 -0.11 21.02 -21.42
CA GLU A 160 0.84 21.58 -20.43
C GLU A 160 2.25 21.04 -20.65
N LEU A 161 2.41 19.73 -20.90
CA LEU A 161 3.73 19.13 -21.13
C LEU A 161 4.41 19.69 -22.40
N ALA A 162 3.64 20.00 -23.45
CA ALA A 162 4.17 20.56 -24.69
C ALA A 162 4.78 21.96 -24.49
N GLU A 163 4.31 22.72 -23.49
CA GLU A 163 4.82 24.06 -23.17
C GLU A 163 6.11 24.05 -22.34
N ILE A 164 6.51 22.88 -21.82
CA ILE A 164 7.69 22.77 -20.95
C ILE A 164 8.97 22.74 -21.79
N GLY A 165 9.71 23.86 -21.79
CA GLY A 165 10.99 23.99 -22.50
C GLY A 165 12.05 23.00 -22.02
N ASN A 166 12.17 22.77 -20.71
CA ASN A 166 13.19 21.86 -20.16
C ASN A 166 12.81 20.38 -20.43
N PRO A 167 13.60 19.63 -21.24
CA PRO A 167 13.25 18.27 -21.64
C PRO A 167 13.29 17.28 -20.47
N LYS A 168 14.20 17.44 -19.51
CA LYS A 168 14.27 16.59 -18.31
C LYS A 168 13.01 16.73 -17.47
N VAL A 169 12.63 17.97 -17.15
CA VAL A 169 11.42 18.27 -16.37
C VAL A 169 10.16 17.80 -17.11
N ARG A 170 10.13 17.96 -18.43
CA ARG A 170 9.02 17.45 -19.27
C ARG A 170 8.89 15.94 -19.16
N LEU A 171 10.01 15.22 -19.20
CA LEU A 171 10.06 13.76 -19.11
C LEU A 171 9.63 13.25 -17.73
N GLU A 172 10.14 13.86 -16.66
CA GLU A 172 9.72 13.57 -15.27
C GLU A 172 8.20 13.77 -15.10
N LYS A 173 7.70 14.92 -15.58
CA LYS A 173 6.28 15.28 -15.52
C LYS A 173 5.39 14.40 -16.42
N TYR A 174 5.94 13.82 -17.48
CA TYR A 174 5.28 12.83 -18.32
C TYR A 174 5.17 11.49 -17.58
N TYR A 175 6.29 10.95 -17.08
CA TYR A 175 6.30 9.63 -16.45
C TYR A 175 5.58 9.60 -15.11
N VAL A 176 5.59 10.69 -14.32
CA VAL A 176 4.77 10.75 -13.11
C VAL A 176 3.28 10.69 -13.45
N TRP A 177 2.88 11.24 -14.61
CA TRP A 177 1.51 11.13 -15.09
C TRP A 177 1.19 9.72 -15.61
N ARG A 178 2.09 9.09 -16.37
CA ARG A 178 1.92 7.68 -16.77
C ARG A 178 1.82 6.75 -15.56
N LEU A 179 2.58 7.02 -14.50
CA LEU A 179 2.47 6.29 -13.25
C LEU A 179 1.12 6.54 -12.56
N LEU A 180 0.59 7.76 -12.62
CA LEU A 180 -0.76 8.06 -12.13
C LEU A 180 -1.83 7.27 -12.88
N GLU A 181 -1.76 7.20 -14.21
CA GLU A 181 -2.72 6.42 -15.01
C GLU A 181 -2.71 4.94 -14.61
N TYR A 182 -1.50 4.37 -14.46
CA TYR A 182 -1.34 3.01 -13.97
C TYR A 182 -1.90 2.83 -12.54
N ALA A 183 -1.61 3.77 -11.64
CA ALA A 183 -2.08 3.73 -10.26
C ALA A 183 -3.61 3.79 -10.17
N LEU A 184 -4.25 4.68 -10.93
CA LEU A 184 -5.71 4.83 -11.00
C LEU A 184 -6.40 3.57 -11.49
N GLU A 185 -5.88 2.96 -12.55
CA GLU A 185 -6.44 1.72 -13.10
C GLU A 185 -6.26 0.55 -12.14
N ARG A 186 -5.06 0.39 -11.57
CA ARG A 186 -4.76 -0.72 -10.66
C ARG A 186 -5.51 -0.63 -9.34
N SER A 187 -5.46 0.53 -8.68
CA SER A 187 -6.04 0.72 -7.35
C SER A 187 -7.56 0.83 -7.39
N PHE A 188 -8.10 1.52 -8.39
CA PHE A 188 -9.52 1.88 -8.42
C PHE A 188 -10.28 1.38 -9.65
N GLY A 189 -9.60 0.81 -10.66
CA GLY A 189 -10.23 0.50 -11.94
C GLY A 189 -10.64 1.75 -12.74
N LEU A 190 -10.04 2.91 -12.42
CA LEU A 190 -10.37 4.17 -13.07
C LEU A 190 -9.46 4.41 -14.27
N ARG A 191 -10.05 4.59 -15.44
CA ARG A 191 -9.30 4.96 -16.64
C ARG A 191 -9.18 6.47 -16.77
N ALA A 192 -7.96 6.97 -16.88
CA ALA A 192 -7.70 8.41 -16.95
C ALA A 192 -8.41 9.12 -18.12
N ASP A 193 -8.55 8.45 -19.28
CA ASP A 193 -9.28 8.96 -20.46
C ASP A 193 -10.80 9.12 -20.25
N LYS A 194 -11.33 8.60 -19.14
CA LYS A 194 -12.73 8.73 -18.73
C LYS A 194 -12.90 9.63 -17.49
N LEU A 195 -11.83 10.23 -17.01
CA LEU A 195 -11.86 11.11 -15.84
C LEU A 195 -11.81 12.58 -16.24
N SER A 196 -12.50 13.40 -15.46
CA SER A 196 -12.33 14.85 -15.49
C SER A 196 -11.21 15.23 -14.52
N PHE A 197 -10.15 15.83 -15.06
CA PHE A 197 -9.07 16.42 -14.28
C PHE A 197 -9.16 17.94 -14.29
N THR A 198 -9.02 18.56 -13.13
CA THR A 198 -8.98 20.02 -12.97
C THR A 198 -7.75 20.42 -12.16
N LYS A 199 -7.45 21.72 -12.11
CA LYS A 199 -6.43 22.26 -11.19
C LYS A 199 -7.10 23.04 -10.08
N THR A 200 -6.58 22.91 -8.86
CA THR A 200 -6.89 23.84 -7.77
C THR A 200 -6.31 25.22 -8.06
N GLU A 201 -6.69 26.21 -7.26
CA GLU A 201 -6.09 27.55 -7.30
C GLU A 201 -4.58 27.53 -7.01
N ALA A 202 -4.10 26.51 -6.30
CA ALA A 202 -2.67 26.27 -6.06
C ALA A 202 -1.96 25.55 -7.24
N GLY A 203 -2.68 25.27 -8.33
CA GLY A 203 -2.14 24.59 -9.52
C GLY A 203 -2.04 23.06 -9.39
N LYS A 204 -2.53 22.46 -8.30
CA LYS A 204 -2.51 21.01 -8.08
C LYS A 204 -3.58 20.33 -8.93
N TRP A 205 -3.20 19.29 -9.69
CA TRP A 205 -4.15 18.46 -10.43
C TRP A 205 -5.03 17.65 -9.47
N THR A 206 -6.33 17.58 -9.75
CA THR A 206 -7.32 16.85 -8.96
C THR A 206 -8.38 16.20 -9.85
N THR A 207 -9.13 15.27 -9.29
CA THR A 207 -10.34 14.67 -9.88
C THR A 207 -11.34 14.37 -8.78
N GLU A 208 -12.63 14.28 -9.10
CA GLU A 208 -13.69 14.01 -8.12
C GLU A 208 -13.75 12.55 -7.66
N LYS A 209 -13.04 11.63 -8.33
CA LYS A 209 -13.15 10.18 -8.08
C LYS A 209 -12.25 9.66 -6.98
N CYS A 210 -11.12 10.34 -6.73
CA CYS A 210 -10.14 9.97 -5.70
C CYS A 210 -9.16 11.13 -5.45
N ALA A 211 -8.51 11.09 -4.29
CA ALA A 211 -7.35 11.93 -4.02
C ALA A 211 -6.09 11.28 -4.62
N PHE A 212 -5.18 12.12 -5.10
CA PHE A 212 -3.85 11.68 -5.49
C PHE A 212 -2.80 12.76 -5.20
N SER A 213 -1.55 12.32 -5.15
CA SER A 213 -0.38 13.19 -5.06
C SER A 213 0.73 12.67 -5.95
N LEU A 214 1.49 13.59 -6.52
CA LEU A 214 2.53 13.33 -7.52
C LEU A 214 3.85 13.89 -6.99
N SER A 215 4.92 13.12 -7.09
CA SER A 215 6.28 13.62 -6.86
C SER A 215 7.26 12.98 -7.85
N HIS A 216 8.35 13.67 -8.12
CA HIS A 216 9.43 13.20 -8.97
C HIS A 216 10.74 13.83 -8.52
N CYS A 217 11.81 13.07 -8.66
CA CYS A 217 13.18 13.54 -8.46
C CYS A 217 14.08 12.92 -9.53
N ASP A 218 15.38 13.12 -9.41
CA ASP A 218 16.35 12.58 -10.36
C ASP A 218 16.23 11.05 -10.46
N GLY A 219 15.83 10.58 -11.66
CA GLY A 219 15.72 9.17 -11.99
C GLY A 219 14.45 8.45 -11.49
N ALA A 220 13.57 9.08 -10.71
CA ALA A 220 12.39 8.40 -10.16
C ALA A 220 11.12 9.26 -10.11
N VAL A 221 9.97 8.59 -10.21
CA VAL A 221 8.64 9.18 -10.06
C VAL A 221 7.83 8.40 -9.03
N ALA A 222 7.11 9.12 -8.18
CA ALA A 222 6.24 8.56 -7.15
C ALA A 222 4.81 9.09 -7.26
N VAL A 223 3.83 8.21 -7.03
CA VAL A 223 2.41 8.57 -7.01
C VAL A 223 1.75 7.91 -5.81
N ALA A 224 0.98 8.68 -5.04
CA ALA A 224 0.06 8.13 -4.05
C ALA A 224 -1.39 8.37 -4.49
N VAL A 225 -2.25 7.37 -4.31
CA VAL A 225 -3.68 7.44 -4.59
C VAL A 225 -4.49 6.94 -3.39
N SER A 226 -5.60 7.60 -3.08
CA SER A 226 -6.42 7.32 -1.89
C SER A 226 -7.87 7.81 -2.06
N ARG A 227 -8.78 7.34 -1.20
CA ARG A 227 -10.13 7.88 -1.04
C ARG A 227 -10.18 9.11 -0.10
N ALA A 228 -9.13 9.33 0.68
CA ALA A 228 -8.96 10.46 1.59
C ALA A 228 -7.75 11.31 1.16
N PRO A 229 -7.60 12.56 1.65
CA PRO A 229 -6.44 13.39 1.33
C PRO A 229 -5.12 12.65 1.51
N VAL A 230 -4.25 12.74 0.50
CA VAL A 230 -2.95 12.07 0.49
C VAL A 230 -1.89 12.99 -0.10
N GLY A 231 -0.67 12.86 0.43
CA GLY A 231 0.55 13.51 -0.05
C GLY A 231 1.66 12.49 -0.23
N VAL A 232 2.49 12.66 -1.26
CA VAL A 232 3.68 11.85 -1.48
C VAL A 232 4.82 12.77 -1.84
N ASP A 233 6.01 12.42 -1.36
CA ASP A 233 7.23 13.01 -1.84
C ASP A 233 8.35 11.99 -1.97
N VAL A 234 9.25 12.19 -2.93
CA VAL A 234 10.39 11.32 -3.18
C VAL A 234 11.62 12.14 -3.52
N GLU A 235 12.73 11.81 -2.87
CA GLU A 235 14.01 12.47 -3.09
C GLU A 235 15.15 11.46 -3.24
N SER A 236 16.12 11.80 -4.09
CA SER A 236 17.33 10.99 -4.28
C SER A 236 18.36 11.32 -3.20
N LEU A 237 18.96 10.30 -2.58
CA LEU A 237 20.08 10.53 -1.64
C LEU A 237 21.28 11.23 -2.31
N ARG A 238 21.38 11.19 -3.65
CA ARG A 238 22.42 11.90 -4.41
C ARG A 238 22.18 13.40 -4.50
N ALA A 239 20.94 13.87 -4.40
CA ALA A 239 20.55 15.24 -4.71
C ALA A 239 20.90 16.27 -3.62
N LEU A 240 21.39 15.84 -2.46
CA LEU A 240 21.50 16.70 -1.29
C LEU A 240 22.52 17.83 -1.42
N ALA A 241 22.00 19.05 -1.34
CA ALA A 241 22.68 20.34 -1.22
C ALA A 241 23.10 20.65 0.24
N GLU A 242 24.04 21.59 0.37
CA GLU A 242 24.81 21.97 1.56
C GLU A 242 24.03 22.20 2.87
N ASP A 243 24.74 22.01 4.00
CA ASP A 243 24.37 22.23 5.42
C ASP A 243 23.55 23.50 5.73
N ARG A 244 23.62 24.52 4.86
CA ARG A 244 22.94 25.82 4.98
C ARG A 244 21.40 25.74 4.89
N PHE A 245 20.83 24.60 4.50
CA PHE A 245 19.38 24.41 4.40
C PHE A 245 18.70 24.03 5.72
N ALA A 246 19.43 23.50 6.71
CA ALA A 246 18.85 23.03 7.97
C ALA A 246 17.99 24.09 8.67
N ALA A 247 18.48 25.34 8.75
CA ALA A 247 17.78 26.45 9.40
C ALA A 247 16.45 26.86 8.71
N LYS A 248 16.27 26.55 7.42
CA LYS A 248 15.03 26.82 6.68
C LYS A 248 14.04 25.65 6.75
N ILE A 249 14.55 24.44 6.96
CA ILE A 249 13.78 23.21 6.91
C ILE A 249 13.25 22.83 8.29
N LEU A 250 14.12 22.85 9.31
CA LEU A 250 13.83 22.29 10.62
C LEU A 250 13.04 23.29 11.50
N ASN A 251 12.06 22.75 12.23
CA ASN A 251 11.43 23.47 13.34
C ASN A 251 12.31 23.38 14.61
N ALA A 252 11.91 24.05 15.69
CA ALA A 252 12.71 24.09 16.92
C ALA A 252 12.97 22.70 17.54
N ALA A 253 11.97 21.81 17.53
CA ALA A 253 12.11 20.45 18.08
C ALA A 253 13.00 19.57 17.21
N GLU A 254 12.84 19.62 15.89
CA GLU A 254 13.68 18.89 14.94
C GLU A 254 15.12 19.41 14.95
N ARG A 255 15.30 20.72 15.19
CA ARG A 255 16.62 21.34 15.29
C ARG A 255 17.37 20.87 16.54
N ALA A 256 16.69 20.74 17.67
CA ALA A 256 17.30 20.21 18.89
C ALA A 256 17.84 18.78 18.67
N LEU A 257 17.07 17.92 17.99
CA LEU A 257 17.54 16.58 17.60
C LEU A 257 18.74 16.66 16.65
N TYR A 258 18.66 17.51 15.61
CA TYR A 258 19.72 17.70 14.62
C TYR A 258 21.07 18.10 15.23
N ASP A 259 21.05 19.06 16.18
CA ASP A 259 22.27 19.58 16.80
C ASP A 259 22.97 18.54 17.70
N GLU A 260 22.23 17.54 18.21
CA GLU A 260 22.78 16.44 19.02
C GLU A 260 23.26 15.24 18.18
N MET A 261 22.90 15.16 16.90
CA MET A 261 23.23 14.04 16.02
C MET A 261 24.66 14.12 15.44
N PRO A 262 25.30 12.97 15.14
CA PRO A 262 26.59 12.96 14.43
C PRO A 262 26.48 13.62 13.05
N ALA A 263 27.53 14.36 12.64
CA ALA A 263 27.57 15.04 11.34
C ALA A 263 27.34 14.10 10.14
N ALA A 264 27.69 12.82 10.28
CA ALA A 264 27.46 11.79 9.25
C ALA A 264 25.96 11.48 9.01
N GLU A 265 25.11 11.71 10.02
CA GLU A 265 23.66 11.40 9.97
C GLU A 265 22.81 12.66 9.71
N GLN A 266 23.34 13.84 10.01
CA GLN A 266 22.69 15.14 9.82
C GLN A 266 22.18 15.34 8.39
N ARG A 267 22.97 14.95 7.39
CA ARG A 267 22.62 15.06 5.97
C ARG A 267 21.36 14.27 5.65
N ASP A 268 21.32 13.01 6.05
CA ASP A 268 20.17 12.13 5.80
C ASP A 268 18.92 12.61 6.55
N PHE A 269 19.10 13.09 7.79
CA PHE A 269 18.01 13.64 8.59
C PHE A 269 17.35 14.85 7.90
N ILE A 270 18.14 15.77 7.31
CA ILE A 270 17.58 16.91 6.57
C ILE A 270 16.75 16.42 5.38
N LEU A 271 17.25 15.44 4.62
CA LEU A 271 16.49 14.91 3.47
C LEU A 271 15.19 14.26 3.90
N GLU A 272 15.23 13.45 4.95
CA GLU A 272 14.05 12.80 5.51
C GLU A 272 13.03 13.83 6.00
N LYS A 273 13.48 14.91 6.64
CA LYS A 273 12.59 16.00 7.06
C LYS A 273 12.06 16.82 5.89
N TRP A 274 12.87 17.12 4.89
CA TRP A 274 12.40 17.79 3.67
C TRP A 274 11.29 16.98 3.01
N THR A 275 11.57 15.71 2.72
CA THR A 275 10.65 14.80 2.03
C THR A 275 9.35 14.62 2.82
N ALA A 276 9.46 14.48 4.15
CA ALA A 276 8.32 14.41 5.06
C ALA A 276 7.42 15.66 4.98
N LYS A 277 8.03 16.84 5.03
CA LYS A 277 7.31 18.12 5.06
C LYS A 277 6.67 18.44 3.72
N GLU A 278 7.32 18.11 2.61
CA GLU A 278 6.73 18.18 1.28
C GLU A 278 5.51 17.28 1.15
N ALA A 279 5.59 16.04 1.66
CA ALA A 279 4.45 15.12 1.63
C ALA A 279 3.27 15.68 2.45
N LEU A 280 3.49 16.20 3.65
CA LEU A 280 2.44 16.84 4.48
C LEU A 280 1.80 18.03 3.75
N PHE A 281 2.62 18.95 3.24
CA PHE A 281 2.15 20.11 2.50
C PHE A 281 1.33 19.71 1.26
N LYS A 282 1.77 18.68 0.53
CA LYS A 282 1.06 18.14 -0.64
C LYS A 282 -0.28 17.49 -0.25
N ARG A 283 -0.40 16.90 0.95
CA ARG A 283 -1.68 16.37 1.47
C ARG A 283 -2.66 17.51 1.75
N GLU A 284 -2.21 18.55 2.43
CA GLU A 284 -3.01 19.70 2.84
C GLU A 284 -3.48 20.56 1.65
N GLY A 285 -2.70 20.58 0.57
CA GLY A 285 -3.03 21.37 -0.63
C GLY A 285 -2.80 22.87 -0.44
N GLY A 286 -1.87 23.25 0.44
CA GLY A 286 -1.50 24.64 0.70
C GLY A 286 -0.95 25.36 -0.54
N ARG A 287 -0.95 26.70 -0.50
CA ARG A 287 -0.43 27.55 -1.60
C ARG A 287 1.04 27.90 -1.44
N VAL A 288 1.51 28.07 -0.20
CA VAL A 288 2.89 28.49 0.11
C VAL A 288 3.53 27.42 0.98
N PHE A 289 4.60 26.83 0.50
CA PHE A 289 5.34 25.83 1.26
C PHE A 289 6.33 26.51 2.20
N VAL A 290 6.10 26.35 3.50
CA VAL A 290 7.00 26.82 4.56
C VAL A 290 7.43 25.61 5.40
N PRO A 291 8.57 24.96 5.06
CA PRO A 291 8.97 23.69 5.68
C PRO A 291 8.98 23.71 7.21
N ARG A 292 9.58 24.74 7.83
CA ARG A 292 9.69 24.86 9.30
C ARG A 292 8.34 24.93 10.02
N GLU A 293 7.25 25.26 9.34
CA GLU A 293 5.90 25.35 9.91
C GLU A 293 5.13 24.03 9.79
N GLN A 294 5.69 23.04 9.09
CA GLN A 294 5.13 21.70 8.96
C GLN A 294 5.56 20.83 10.16
N ASP A 295 4.59 20.26 10.86
CA ASP A 295 4.82 19.40 12.02
C ASP A 295 4.90 17.92 11.60
N THR A 296 6.12 17.37 11.58
CA THR A 296 6.36 15.97 11.25
C THR A 296 6.12 15.01 12.42
N LEU A 297 5.80 15.51 13.62
CA LEU A 297 5.55 14.72 14.82
C LEU A 297 4.06 14.47 15.08
N ALA A 298 3.16 15.18 14.39
CA ALA A 298 1.71 15.09 14.55
C ALA A 298 1.08 13.76 14.04
N GLY A 299 1.89 12.80 13.59
CA GLY A 299 1.43 11.53 13.01
C GLY A 299 0.95 11.67 11.57
N GLY A 300 0.41 10.59 11.01
CA GLY A 300 -0.11 10.60 9.63
C GLY A 300 0.97 10.63 8.54
N LEU A 301 2.20 10.20 8.86
CA LEU A 301 3.33 10.23 7.96
C LEU A 301 4.10 8.90 8.03
N CYS A 302 4.47 8.37 6.87
CA CYS A 302 5.38 7.24 6.75
C CYS A 302 6.55 7.63 5.84
N THR A 303 7.77 7.69 6.39
CA THR A 303 9.00 7.94 5.64
C THR A 303 9.85 6.67 5.64
N LYS A 304 10.33 6.27 4.46
CA LYS A 304 11.18 5.09 4.27
C LYS A 304 12.28 5.37 3.27
N ARG A 305 13.45 4.78 3.51
CA ARG A 305 14.46 4.61 2.46
C ARG A 305 14.06 3.42 1.59
N VAL A 306 14.12 3.60 0.28
CA VAL A 306 13.70 2.60 -0.71
C VAL A 306 14.77 2.44 -1.77
N GLU A 307 15.11 1.20 -2.09
CA GLU A 307 16.05 0.84 -3.14
C GLU A 307 15.30 0.63 -4.46
N LEU A 308 15.78 1.27 -5.52
CA LEU A 308 15.20 1.18 -6.86
C LEU A 308 16.33 1.05 -7.88
N ASP A 309 16.44 -0.14 -8.48
CA ASP A 309 17.42 -0.45 -9.53
C ASP A 309 18.86 0.03 -9.17
N GLY A 310 19.29 -0.17 -7.92
CA GLY A 310 20.64 0.15 -7.43
C GLY A 310 20.84 1.57 -6.86
N ASP A 311 19.80 2.40 -6.89
CA ASP A 311 19.82 3.73 -6.27
C ASP A 311 18.89 3.78 -5.04
N THR A 312 19.32 4.54 -4.04
CA THR A 312 18.54 4.75 -2.81
C THR A 312 17.79 6.08 -2.85
N TYR A 313 16.52 6.02 -2.50
CA TYR A 313 15.61 7.16 -2.41
C TYR A 313 15.02 7.28 -1.01
N VAL A 314 14.67 8.49 -0.61
CA VAL A 314 13.78 8.75 0.53
C VAL A 314 12.39 8.95 -0.02
N LEU A 315 11.42 8.16 0.45
CA LEU A 315 10.01 8.25 0.08
C LEU A 315 9.18 8.56 1.32
N SER A 316 8.40 9.64 1.27
CA SER A 316 7.47 10.02 2.34
C SER A 316 6.04 10.03 1.83
N VAL A 317 5.12 9.53 2.66
CA VAL A 317 3.69 9.48 2.36
C VAL A 317 2.93 10.05 3.55
N ALA A 318 2.13 11.08 3.30
CA ALA A 318 1.26 11.72 4.29
C ALA A 318 -0.20 11.31 4.06
N THR A 319 -0.87 10.82 5.09
CA THR A 319 -2.27 10.36 5.08
C THR A 319 -2.83 10.33 6.51
N ASP A 320 -4.14 10.34 6.65
CA ASP A 320 -4.79 10.19 7.96
C ASP A 320 -4.79 8.73 8.47
N THR A 321 -4.41 7.77 7.62
CA THR A 321 -4.35 6.33 7.91
C THR A 321 -2.98 5.70 7.54
N PRO A 322 -1.87 6.16 8.14
CA PRO A 322 -0.51 5.73 7.75
C PRO A 322 -0.25 4.23 7.97
N GLU A 323 -1.02 3.58 8.87
CA GLU A 323 -0.95 2.15 9.16
C GLU A 323 -1.48 1.25 8.03
N VAL A 324 -2.13 1.82 7.00
CA VAL A 324 -2.75 1.06 5.89
C VAL A 324 -2.12 1.42 4.53
N ILE A 325 -0.85 1.83 4.52
CA ILE A 325 -0.12 2.13 3.26
C ILE A 325 0.33 0.84 2.58
N ARG A 326 -0.02 0.66 1.31
CA ARG A 326 0.54 -0.38 0.43
C ARG A 326 1.52 0.25 -0.54
N ALA A 327 2.77 -0.20 -0.52
CA ALA A 327 3.82 0.31 -1.39
C ALA A 327 4.12 -0.67 -2.53
N TYR A 328 4.11 -0.16 -3.76
CA TYR A 328 4.45 -0.87 -4.99
C TYR A 328 5.72 -0.24 -5.58
N ILE A 329 6.86 -0.84 -5.26
CA ILE A 329 8.18 -0.36 -5.66
C ILE A 329 8.66 -1.07 -6.93
N GLY A 330 9.29 -0.32 -7.85
CA GLY A 330 9.86 -0.89 -9.07
C GLY A 330 8.85 -1.13 -10.18
N VAL A 331 7.77 -0.34 -10.23
CA VAL A 331 6.79 -0.41 -11.32
C VAL A 331 7.49 -0.11 -12.65
N LYS A 332 7.34 -1.00 -13.62
CA LYS A 332 7.93 -0.83 -14.96
C LYS A 332 6.94 -0.08 -15.86
N LEU A 333 7.25 1.19 -16.13
CA LEU A 333 6.50 2.04 -17.04
C LEU A 333 6.83 1.66 -18.49
N LYS A 334 5.80 1.40 -19.31
CA LYS A 334 5.91 1.00 -20.73
C LYS A 334 5.53 2.13 -21.68
#